data_AF-A0A969GF44-F1
#
_entry.id   AF-A0A969GF44-F1
#
_cell.length_a   1.000
_cell.length_b   1.000
_cell.length_c   1.000
_cell.angle_alpha   90.00
_cell.angle_beta   90.00
_cell.angle_gamma   90.00
#
_symmetry.space_group_name_H-M   'P 1'
#
loop_
_entity.id
_entity.type
_entity.pdbx_description
1 polymer ?
#
loop_
_entity_poly.entity_id
_entity_poly.type
_entity_poly.pdbx_seq_one_letter_code
_entity_poly.pdbx_strand_id
1 'polypeptide(L)'
;MGRWFWAAPSMSAAGAREAAEFLETNEAALAQRPVWLFSSGPTGDGEPEEKLDGWRFPTKLQPIADRIKPRDIVLFHGELDEDELNFLEKWTIKMVKAPTGDFRDWEAIDRWASEIAAALKELSTAVNVAR
;
A
#
# COMPACT_ATOMS: atom_id res chain seq x y z
N MET A 1 15.16 11.66 8.59
CA MET A 1 15.52 10.51 7.73
C MET A 1 14.31 9.57 7.69
N GLY A 2 13.31 9.88 6.87
CA GLY A 2 12.13 9.01 6.73
C GLY A 2 12.51 7.85 5.82
N ARG A 3 12.48 6.61 6.34
CA ARG A 3 12.58 5.41 5.49
C ARG A 3 11.24 5.28 4.76
N TRP A 4 11.26 5.57 3.47
CA TRP A 4 10.20 5.23 2.54
C TRP A 4 10.16 3.71 2.41
N PHE A 5 9.05 3.09 2.80
CA PHE A 5 8.78 1.70 2.43
C PHE A 5 8.11 1.73 1.07
N TRP A 6 8.90 1.42 0.05
CA TRP A 6 8.45 1.20 -1.31
C TRP A 6 7.88 -0.23 -1.38
N ALA A 7 6.74 -0.38 -2.04
CA ALA A 7 6.20 -1.66 -2.47
C ALA A 7 5.89 -1.56 -3.97
N ALA A 8 6.87 -1.91 -4.79
CA ALA A 8 6.65 -2.56 -6.07
C ALA A 8 7.65 -3.71 -6.13
N PRO A 9 7.17 -4.94 -6.36
CA PRO A 9 7.30 -5.48 -7.69
C PRO A 9 5.98 -6.12 -8.15
N SER A 10 5.80 -6.23 -9.46
CA SER A 10 4.74 -7.01 -10.12
C SER A 10 4.18 -8.13 -9.23
N MET A 11 2.88 -8.10 -8.92
CA MET A 11 2.12 -9.13 -8.20
C MET A 11 2.91 -10.40 -7.80
N SER A 12 3.77 -10.32 -6.79
CA SER A 12 4.40 -11.51 -6.22
C SER A 12 3.88 -11.65 -4.81
N ALA A 13 3.38 -12.84 -4.48
CA ALA A 13 2.92 -13.18 -3.13
C ALA A 13 4.01 -12.95 -2.06
N ALA A 14 5.28 -12.85 -2.47
CA ALA A 14 6.41 -12.49 -1.61
C ALA A 14 6.21 -11.10 -0.99
N GLY A 15 6.09 -10.02 -1.79
CA GLY A 15 6.04 -8.66 -1.26
C GLY A 15 4.90 -8.43 -0.25
N ALA A 16 3.74 -9.02 -0.50
CA ALA A 16 2.61 -9.00 0.44
C ALA A 16 2.88 -9.78 1.73
N ARG A 17 3.58 -10.92 1.65
CA ARG A 17 4.00 -11.70 2.81
C ARG A 17 5.04 -10.97 3.64
N GLU A 18 6.07 -10.37 3.02
CA GLU A 18 7.07 -9.59 3.77
C GLU A 18 6.45 -8.38 4.47
N ALA A 19 5.50 -7.70 3.83
CA ALA A 19 4.76 -6.60 4.46
C ALA A 19 3.90 -7.08 5.64
N ALA A 20 3.22 -8.23 5.51
CA ALA A 20 2.46 -8.85 6.59
C ALA A 20 3.35 -9.18 7.80
N GLU A 21 4.47 -9.87 7.54
CA GLU A 21 5.46 -10.24 8.57
C GLU A 21 6.04 -8.99 9.25
N PHE A 22 6.27 -7.92 8.50
CA PHE A 22 6.73 -6.65 9.06
C PHE A 22 5.72 -6.05 10.05
N LEU A 23 4.42 -6.02 9.69
CA LEU A 23 3.37 -5.51 10.57
C LEU A 23 3.21 -6.37 11.82
N GLU A 24 3.20 -7.69 11.67
CA GLU A 24 3.13 -8.65 12.79
C GLU A 24 4.30 -8.48 13.74
N THR A 25 5.53 -8.42 13.21
CA THR A 25 6.75 -8.35 14.03
C THR A 25 6.90 -7.01 14.75
N ASN A 26 6.45 -5.91 14.15
CA ASN A 26 6.72 -4.56 14.64
C ASN A 26 5.50 -3.86 15.24
N GLU A 27 4.38 -4.56 15.41
CA GLU A 27 3.09 -4.00 15.84
C GLU A 27 3.21 -3.02 17.02
N ALA A 28 3.83 -3.45 18.13
CA ALA A 28 3.93 -2.64 19.34
C ALA A 28 4.74 -1.34 19.11
N ALA A 29 5.77 -1.39 18.27
CA ALA A 29 6.56 -0.21 17.93
C ALA A 29 5.82 0.71 16.95
N LEU A 30 5.04 0.13 16.03
CA LEU A 30 4.23 0.86 15.07
C LEU A 30 3.05 1.57 15.74
N ALA A 31 2.42 0.95 16.74
CA ALA A 31 1.33 1.55 17.51
C ALA A 31 1.73 2.83 18.28
N GLN A 32 3.03 3.06 18.48
CA GLN A 32 3.57 4.25 19.15
C GLN A 32 3.99 5.34 18.16
N ARG A 33 3.70 5.19 16.87
CA ARG A 33 4.14 6.08 15.81
C ARG A 33 2.98 6.47 14.91
N PRO A 34 3.04 7.63 14.24
CA PRO A 34 2.15 7.92 13.12
C PRO A 34 2.41 6.91 11.99
N VAL A 35 1.40 6.14 11.61
CA VAL A 35 1.46 5.11 10.57
C VAL A 35 0.42 5.38 9.49
N TRP A 36 0.78 5.15 8.23
CA TRP A 36 -0.10 5.12 7.07
C TRP A 36 0.15 3.79 6.36
N LEU A 37 -0.91 3.16 5.89
CA LEU A 37 -0.84 1.91 5.14
C LEU A 37 -1.37 2.14 3.74
N PHE A 38 -0.80 1.43 2.77
CA PHE A 38 -1.36 1.38 1.43
C PHE A 38 -1.22 -0.02 0.86
N SER A 39 -2.12 -0.32 -0.08
CA SER A 39 -2.09 -1.50 -0.94
C SER A 39 -2.04 -1.03 -2.40
N SER A 40 -1.51 -1.84 -3.30
CA SER A 40 -1.54 -1.58 -4.74
C SER A 40 -2.10 -2.76 -5.52
N GLY A 41 -2.89 -2.44 -6.55
CA GLY A 41 -3.73 -3.36 -7.32
C GLY A 41 -5.20 -3.00 -7.17
N PRO A 42 -6.10 -3.39 -8.08
CA PRO A 42 -5.94 -4.19 -9.30
C PRO A 42 -5.36 -3.36 -10.47
N THR A 43 -5.39 -3.92 -11.69
CA THR A 43 -5.18 -3.19 -12.95
C THR A 43 -6.47 -3.05 -13.75
N GLY A 44 -6.45 -2.16 -14.75
CA GLY A 44 -7.61 -1.86 -15.60
C GLY A 44 -8.46 -0.70 -15.11
N ASP A 45 -9.35 -0.22 -15.98
CA ASP A 45 -10.20 0.95 -15.71
C ASP A 45 -11.18 0.74 -14.54
N GLY A 46 -11.69 1.86 -14.02
CA GLY A 46 -12.64 1.94 -12.89
C GLY A 46 -11.95 2.16 -11.55
N GLU A 47 -12.72 2.37 -10.48
CA GLU A 47 -12.15 2.56 -9.14
C GLU A 47 -11.57 1.24 -8.58
N PRO A 48 -10.37 1.26 -7.97
CA PRO A 48 -9.69 0.04 -7.56
C PRO A 48 -10.48 -0.73 -6.47
N GLU A 49 -11.15 0.00 -5.58
CA GLU A 49 -11.94 -0.61 -4.51
C GLU A 49 -13.23 -1.25 -5.02
N GLU A 50 -13.90 -0.64 -6.00
CA GLU A 50 -15.11 -1.20 -6.61
C GLU A 50 -14.80 -2.53 -7.28
N LYS A 51 -13.63 -2.63 -7.93
CA LYS A 51 -13.16 -3.86 -8.58
C LYS A 51 -12.82 -4.99 -7.59
N LEU A 52 -12.64 -4.67 -6.31
CA LEU A 52 -12.33 -5.61 -5.25
C LEU A 52 -13.43 -5.66 -4.18
N ASP A 53 -14.67 -5.31 -4.53
CA ASP A 53 -15.83 -5.37 -3.62
C ASP A 53 -15.63 -4.60 -2.30
N GLY A 54 -14.97 -3.44 -2.38
CA GLY A 54 -14.64 -2.59 -1.23
C GLY A 54 -13.42 -3.05 -0.42
N TRP A 55 -12.70 -4.07 -0.87
CA TRP A 55 -11.44 -4.48 -0.26
C TRP A 55 -10.37 -3.41 -0.45
N ARG A 56 -9.66 -3.06 0.63
CA ARG A 56 -8.53 -2.12 0.60
C ARG A 56 -7.25 -2.69 1.23
N PHE A 57 -7.41 -3.69 2.09
CA PHE A 57 -6.36 -4.19 2.96
C PHE A 57 -6.63 -5.64 3.35
N PRO A 58 -5.60 -6.50 3.51
CA PRO A 58 -5.80 -7.91 3.86
C PRO A 58 -6.58 -8.08 5.17
N THR A 59 -7.76 -8.69 5.09
CA THR A 59 -8.66 -8.88 6.25
C THR A 59 -8.00 -9.60 7.42
N LYS A 60 -7.06 -10.52 7.15
CA LYS A 60 -6.29 -11.23 8.19
C LYS A 60 -5.40 -10.30 9.04
N LEU A 61 -4.94 -9.20 8.45
CA LEU A 61 -4.12 -8.19 9.12
C LEU A 61 -4.96 -7.11 9.78
N GLN A 62 -6.28 -7.08 9.56
CA GLN A 62 -7.16 -6.07 10.15
C GLN A 62 -7.02 -5.96 11.68
N PRO A 63 -6.98 -7.06 12.46
CA PRO A 63 -6.80 -6.96 13.90
C PRO A 63 -5.48 -6.30 14.31
N ILE A 64 -4.42 -6.44 13.50
CA ILE A 64 -3.12 -5.80 13.73
C ILE A 64 -3.22 -4.33 13.38
N ALA A 65 -3.82 -3.99 12.24
CA ALA A 65 -4.08 -2.60 11.84
C ALA A 65 -4.93 -1.87 12.89
N ASP A 66 -5.95 -2.51 13.47
CA ASP A 66 -6.79 -1.93 14.52
C ASP A 66 -6.01 -1.61 15.80
N ARG A 67 -4.95 -2.38 16.10
CA ARG A 67 -4.04 -2.12 17.24
C ARG A 67 -3.02 -1.03 16.93
N ILE A 68 -2.50 -1.00 15.70
CA ILE A 68 -1.59 0.04 15.21
C ILE A 68 -2.32 1.39 15.09
N LYS A 69 -3.61 1.38 14.72
CA LYS A 69 -4.45 2.56 14.43
C LYS A 69 -3.79 3.48 13.41
N PRO A 70 -3.58 3.00 12.16
CA PRO A 70 -3.04 3.85 11.12
C PRO A 70 -3.94 5.07 10.90
N ARG A 71 -3.32 6.18 10.56
CA ARG A 71 -4.01 7.44 10.23
C ARG A 71 -4.79 7.35 8.93
N ASP A 72 -4.37 6.45 8.04
CA ASP A 72 -5.06 6.18 6.79
C ASP A 72 -4.69 4.79 6.24
N ILE A 73 -5.59 4.23 5.43
CA ILE A 73 -5.43 2.99 4.68
C ILE A 73 -6.01 3.19 3.27
N VAL A 74 -5.14 3.21 2.26
CA VAL A 74 -5.54 3.49 0.86
C VAL A 74 -5.23 2.31 -0.05
N LEU A 75 -6.10 2.08 -1.04
CA LEU A 75 -5.84 1.18 -2.16
C LEU A 75 -5.57 2.00 -3.42
N PHE A 76 -4.40 1.83 -4.02
CA PHE A 76 -4.07 2.40 -5.33
C PHE A 76 -4.17 1.34 -6.42
N HIS A 77 -4.42 1.77 -7.66
CA HIS A 77 -4.18 0.90 -8.81
C HIS A 77 -2.73 0.45 -8.90
N GLY A 78 -2.54 -0.70 -9.55
CA GLY A 78 -1.23 -1.27 -9.79
C GLY A 78 -0.72 -1.03 -11.20
N GLU A 79 0.54 -1.43 -11.40
CA GLU A 79 1.14 -1.62 -12.72
C GLU A 79 1.31 -3.12 -12.95
N LEU A 80 1.02 -3.56 -14.16
CA LEU A 80 1.30 -4.92 -14.60
C LEU A 80 2.10 -4.88 -15.90
N ASP A 81 3.42 -4.91 -15.75
CA ASP A 81 4.35 -5.05 -16.86
C ASP A 81 4.53 -6.55 -17.17
N GLU A 82 4.18 -6.95 -18.39
CA GLU A 82 4.36 -8.34 -18.81
C GLU A 82 5.83 -8.75 -18.88
N ASP A 83 6.75 -7.82 -19.15
CA ASP A 83 8.16 -8.15 -19.33
C ASP A 83 8.86 -8.50 -18.02
N GLU A 84 8.31 -8.06 -16.88
CA GLU A 84 8.81 -8.40 -15.54
C GLU A 84 8.34 -9.76 -15.02
N LEU A 85 7.38 -10.40 -15.70
CA LEU A 85 6.74 -11.62 -15.21
C LEU A 85 7.42 -12.90 -15.68
N ASN A 86 7.43 -13.91 -14.81
CA ASN A 86 7.83 -15.26 -15.17
C ASN A 86 6.73 -15.99 -15.96
N PHE A 87 7.07 -17.16 -16.54
CA PHE A 87 6.14 -17.92 -17.39
C PHE A 87 4.82 -18.31 -16.71
N LEU A 88 4.84 -18.62 -15.41
CA LEU A 88 3.65 -19.02 -14.67
C LEU A 88 2.72 -17.83 -14.40
N GLU A 89 3.31 -16.67 -14.06
CA GLU A 89 2.58 -15.41 -13.87
C GLU A 89 1.94 -14.95 -15.17
N LYS A 90 2.70 -14.96 -16.28
CA LYS A 90 2.19 -14.67 -17.64
C LYS A 90 1.00 -15.55 -17.99
N TRP A 91 1.08 -16.84 -17.67
CA TRP A 91 -0.02 -17.77 -17.93
C TRP A 91 -1.26 -17.43 -17.09
N THR A 92 -1.07 -17.09 -15.82
CA THR A 92 -2.14 -16.71 -14.90
C THR A 92 -2.87 -15.46 -15.39
N ILE A 93 -2.12 -14.41 -15.76
CA ILE A 93 -2.67 -13.14 -16.25
C ILE A 93 -3.45 -13.32 -17.54
N LYS A 94 -2.97 -14.18 -18.46
CA LYS A 94 -3.72 -14.56 -19.65
C LYS A 94 -5.02 -15.29 -19.33
N MET A 95 -5.02 -16.17 -18.33
CA MET A 95 -6.23 -16.90 -17.91
C MET A 95 -7.27 -15.97 -17.28
N VAL A 96 -6.85 -15.03 -16.43
CA VAL A 96 -7.76 -14.07 -15.78
C VAL A 96 -8.06 -12.83 -16.64
N LYS A 97 -7.40 -12.71 -17.81
CA LYS A 97 -7.49 -11.57 -18.74
C LYS A 97 -7.26 -10.23 -18.03
N ALA A 98 -6.29 -10.18 -17.11
CA ALA A 98 -5.97 -8.95 -16.40
C ALA A 98 -5.39 -7.93 -17.40
N PRO A 99 -5.88 -6.67 -17.41
CA PRO A 99 -5.30 -5.62 -18.23
C PRO A 99 -3.84 -5.36 -17.85
N THR A 100 -2.98 -5.25 -18.86
CA THR A 100 -1.54 -4.99 -18.69
C THR A 100 -1.23 -3.54 -18.98
N GLY A 101 -0.18 -3.01 -18.34
CA GLY A 101 0.18 -1.59 -18.34
C GLY A 101 0.13 -0.95 -16.94
N ASP A 102 0.46 0.34 -16.90
CA ASP A 102 0.42 1.17 -15.69
C ASP A 102 -0.95 1.84 -15.55
N PHE A 103 -1.67 1.52 -14.47
CA PHE A 103 -2.97 2.12 -14.13
C PHE A 103 -2.89 3.03 -12.92
N ARG A 104 -1.68 3.28 -12.37
CA ARG A 104 -1.51 4.15 -11.21
C ARG A 104 -1.93 5.58 -11.55
N ASP A 105 -2.80 6.13 -10.70
CA ASP A 105 -3.03 7.57 -10.66
C ASP A 105 -1.88 8.23 -9.89
N TRP A 106 -0.86 8.64 -10.64
CA TRP A 106 0.32 9.30 -10.09
C TRP A 106 -0.01 10.61 -9.38
N GLU A 107 -1.01 11.36 -9.84
CA GLU A 107 -1.44 12.60 -9.18
C GLU A 107 -2.06 12.31 -7.81
N ALA A 108 -2.89 11.26 -7.72
CA ALA A 108 -3.45 10.82 -6.44
C ALA A 108 -2.38 10.30 -5.46
N ILE A 109 -1.39 9.54 -5.95
CA ILE A 109 -0.26 9.06 -5.15
C ILE A 109 0.57 10.24 -4.63
N ASP A 110 0.90 11.21 -5.49
CA ASP A 110 1.68 12.39 -5.12
C ASP A 110 0.95 13.26 -4.10
N ARG A 111 -0.37 13.43 -4.27
CA ARG A 111 -1.21 14.14 -3.31
C ARG A 111 -1.19 13.44 -1.95
N TRP A 112 -1.44 12.13 -1.91
CA TRP A 112 -1.44 11.37 -0.66
C TRP A 112 -0.07 11.43 0.05
N ALA A 113 1.02 11.28 -0.70
CA ALA A 113 2.37 11.42 -0.16
C ALA A 113 2.62 12.84 0.40
N SER A 114 2.13 13.87 -0.28
CA SER A 114 2.24 15.27 0.16
C SER A 114 1.46 15.55 1.44
N GLU A 115 0.27 14.96 1.59
CA GLU A 115 -0.54 15.04 2.81
C GLU A 115 0.15 14.39 4.00
N ILE A 116 0.78 13.22 3.80
CA ILE A 116 1.61 12.57 4.84
C ILE A 116 2.77 13.47 5.24
N ALA A 117 3.47 14.06 4.27
CA ALA A 117 4.59 14.96 4.54
C ALA A 117 4.16 16.19 5.33
N ALA A 118 3.00 16.77 5.02
CA ALA A 118 2.42 17.88 5.78
C ALA A 118 2.07 17.46 7.22
N ALA A 119 1.35 16.35 7.39
CA ALA A 119 0.98 15.83 8.72
C ALA A 119 2.20 15.55 9.60
N LEU A 120 3.29 15.01 9.03
CA LEU A 120 4.53 14.77 9.77
C LEU A 120 5.22 16.08 10.21
N LYS A 121 5.20 17.12 9.36
CA LYS A 121 5.73 18.45 9.74
C LYS A 121 4.94 19.04 10.91
N GLU A 122 3.61 18.96 10.88
CA GLU A 122 2.75 19.44 11.97
C GLU A 122 3.04 18.71 13.28
N LEU A 123 3.15 17.38 13.23
CA LEU A 123 3.47 16.56 14.41
C LEU A 123 4.84 16.89 14.99
N SER A 124 5.86 17.09 14.14
CA SER A 124 7.18 17.49 14.60
C SER A 124 7.17 18.87 15.26
N THR A 125 6.38 19.80 14.74
CA THR A 125 6.23 21.14 15.29
C THR A 125 5.56 21.09 16.66
N ALA A 126 4.47 20.31 16.79
CA ALA A 126 3.76 20.14 18.05
C ALA A 126 4.65 19.54 19.15
N VAL A 127 5.48 18.55 18.82
CA VAL A 127 6.44 17.95 19.76
C VAL A 127 7.51 18.97 20.21
N ASN A 128 7.96 19.84 19.31
CA ASN A 128 8.96 20.85 19.65
C ASN A 128 8.40 21.99 20.52
N VAL A 129 7.12 22.32 20.39
CA VAL A 129 6.44 23.34 21.23
C VAL A 129 6.11 22.80 22.63
N ALA A 130 5.86 21.50 22.76
CA ALA A 130 5.55 20.85 24.04
C ALA A 130 6.79 20.55 24.91
N ARG A 131 7.99 20.90 24.45
CA ARG A 131 9.27 20.76 25.17
C ARG A 131 9.76 22.11 25.66
#